data_AF-A0A178AJ99-F1
#
_entry.id   AF-A0A178AJ99-F1
#
_cell.length_a   1.000
_cell.length_b   1.000
_cell.length_c   1.000
_cell.angle_alpha   90.00
_cell.angle_beta   90.00
_cell.angle_gamma   90.00
#
_symmetry.space_group_name_H-M   'P 1'
#
loop_
_entity.id
_entity.type
_entity.pdbx_description
1 polymer ?
#
loop_
_entity_poly.entity_id
_entity_poly.type
_entity_poly.pdbx_seq_one_letter_code
_entity_poly.pdbx_strand_id
1 'polypeptide(L)'
;MRHIGSVYAGTPLDLPVPSDTPDGYSVQATLLLSLTHSMCLAQATADQLLARAIEQAKHIGMCSDDFPKATQEFDPVLAESWRRTWWMLYVTHLNYAVIRRDYTTNLNGADYDVALPCEEEEYTMMAQVIPLSRVSIQDYNNQELTLQDSSFSSFSHFIDATEVFVSILRNSFRLDSVFKAKDLVENDEATIAAWYLMLPHGKRRLVHDPGMSGSCRVDYLMFQAHMMMSTCLAYIHRPLSDLHYHVAESMSSCGSPPPPLPAGTTDILDRRVHLHKLLQAVRTQNQNLIALPLGSLQLSPFTICMIACCTIAHLVAYMSVLAPDDAKVARSRIRICIGTLTSYATVWPRATKVLRELKSIASVLLQNSPGSTQLSATPLSLMMGGQQATPLDMQTPESSSAFEKSFGLEDIPLADWSQLPPLV
;
A
#
# COMPACT_ATOMS: atom_id res chain seq x y z
N MET A 1 5.94 -27.85 -3.45
CA MET A 1 6.25 -26.68 -4.31
C MET A 1 6.61 -27.18 -5.70
N ARG A 2 5.60 -27.47 -6.51
CA ARG A 2 5.73 -27.52 -7.97
C ARG A 2 5.06 -26.23 -8.47
N HIS A 3 5.57 -25.65 -9.55
CA HIS A 3 5.20 -24.37 -10.15
C HIS A 3 6.01 -23.15 -9.70
N ILE A 4 7.32 -23.20 -10.01
CA ILE A 4 8.04 -22.05 -10.58
C ILE A 4 8.61 -22.57 -11.92
N GLY A 5 8.16 -22.02 -13.05
CA GLY A 5 8.86 -22.13 -14.36
C GLY A 5 8.83 -23.44 -15.16
N SER A 6 7.81 -24.30 -15.05
CA SER A 6 7.78 -25.58 -15.79
C SER A 6 7.23 -25.46 -17.22
N VAL A 7 7.97 -24.84 -18.15
CA VAL A 7 7.85 -25.14 -19.60
C VAL A 7 9.21 -25.12 -20.32
N TYR A 8 10.29 -25.55 -19.66
CA TYR A 8 11.46 -26.08 -20.36
C TYR A 8 11.39 -27.61 -20.31
N ALA A 9 10.42 -28.18 -21.03
CA ALA A 9 10.37 -29.62 -21.30
C ALA A 9 11.32 -29.95 -22.48
N GLY A 10 12.62 -29.70 -22.28
CA GLY A 10 13.69 -30.20 -23.12
C GLY A 10 14.47 -31.25 -22.34
N THR A 11 15.09 -32.20 -23.06
CA THR A 11 16.10 -33.14 -22.54
C THR A 11 17.03 -32.44 -21.52
N PRO A 12 17.50 -33.13 -20.46
CA PRO A 12 18.42 -32.53 -19.50
C PRO A 12 19.70 -32.10 -20.23
N LEU A 13 19.72 -30.85 -20.66
CA LEU A 13 20.91 -30.16 -21.11
C LEU A 13 21.76 -30.01 -19.86
N ASP A 14 23.01 -30.42 -19.96
CA ASP A 14 24.04 -30.18 -18.95
C ASP A 14 23.85 -28.78 -18.40
N LEU A 15 23.50 -28.68 -17.11
CA LEU A 15 23.40 -27.40 -16.43
C LEU A 15 24.73 -26.67 -16.67
N PRO A 16 24.71 -25.47 -17.28
CA PRO A 16 25.93 -24.72 -17.49
C PRO A 16 26.65 -24.61 -16.15
N VAL A 17 27.94 -24.96 -16.14
CA VAL A 17 28.84 -24.66 -15.03
C VAL A 17 28.62 -23.18 -14.67
N PRO A 18 28.47 -22.81 -13.38
CA PRO A 18 28.23 -21.43 -13.00
C PRO A 18 29.28 -20.54 -13.67
N SER A 19 28.84 -19.72 -14.61
CA SER A 19 29.68 -18.72 -15.23
C SER A 19 30.00 -17.69 -14.15
N ASP A 20 31.30 -17.44 -13.89
CA ASP A 20 31.73 -16.37 -12.99
C ASP A 20 31.32 -14.97 -13.52
N THR A 21 30.94 -14.87 -14.80
CA THR A 21 30.38 -13.64 -15.37
C THR A 21 28.88 -13.55 -15.10
N PRO A 22 28.39 -12.44 -14.52
CA PRO A 22 26.97 -12.27 -14.23
C PRO A 22 26.14 -12.20 -15.52
N ASP A 23 24.94 -12.75 -15.47
CA ASP A 23 23.93 -12.74 -16.54
C ASP A 23 22.56 -12.27 -16.02
N GLY A 24 21.55 -12.20 -16.89
CA GLY A 24 20.20 -11.76 -16.52
C GLY A 24 19.55 -12.63 -15.44
N TYR A 25 19.80 -13.94 -15.46
CA TYR A 25 19.28 -14.88 -14.45
C TYR A 25 19.94 -14.65 -13.08
N SER A 26 21.24 -14.37 -13.06
CA SER A 26 21.98 -14.02 -11.84
C SER A 26 21.46 -12.73 -11.21
N VAL A 27 21.07 -11.74 -12.02
CA VAL A 27 20.41 -10.50 -11.55
C VAL A 27 19.06 -10.83 -10.89
N GLN A 28 18.20 -11.60 -11.57
CA GLN A 28 16.90 -12.02 -11.04
C GLN A 28 17.03 -12.78 -9.72
N ALA A 29 17.94 -13.76 -9.66
CA ALA A 29 18.19 -14.54 -8.46
C ALA A 29 18.67 -13.68 -7.28
N THR A 30 19.60 -12.74 -7.53
CA THR A 30 20.12 -11.84 -6.51
C THR A 30 19.05 -10.87 -6.01
N LEU A 31 18.19 -10.34 -6.90
CA LEU A 31 17.03 -9.53 -6.52
C LEU A 31 16.04 -10.29 -5.64
N LEU A 32 15.68 -11.53 -6.01
CA LEU A 32 14.75 -12.36 -5.24
C LEU A 32 15.31 -12.69 -3.85
N LEU A 33 16.61 -12.97 -3.75
CA LEU A 33 17.30 -13.15 -2.46
C LEU A 33 17.22 -11.88 -1.62
N SER A 34 17.50 -10.71 -2.20
CA SER A 34 17.36 -9.42 -1.51
C SER A 34 15.96 -9.25 -0.91
N LEU A 35 14.92 -9.37 -1.73
CA LEU A 35 13.52 -9.24 -1.32
C LEU A 35 13.18 -10.19 -0.18
N THR A 36 13.59 -11.46 -0.30
CA THR A 36 13.40 -12.48 0.73
C THR A 36 14.08 -12.09 2.05
N HIS A 37 15.34 -11.67 2.01
CA HIS A 37 16.09 -11.26 3.20
C HIS A 37 15.47 -10.05 3.91
N SER A 38 14.96 -9.06 3.17
CA SER A 38 14.29 -7.89 3.77
C SER A 38 13.03 -8.29 4.56
N MET A 39 12.31 -9.30 4.06
CA MET A 39 11.10 -9.84 4.71
C MET A 39 11.41 -10.87 5.82
N CYS A 40 12.63 -11.40 5.85
CA CYS A 40 13.16 -12.27 6.89
C CYS A 40 13.96 -11.52 7.97
N LEU A 41 13.73 -10.21 8.13
CA LEU A 41 14.37 -9.36 9.15
C LEU A 41 15.89 -9.19 9.00
N ALA A 42 16.47 -9.53 7.83
CA ALA A 42 17.89 -9.41 7.53
C ALA A 42 18.16 -8.20 6.62
N GLN A 43 17.82 -6.99 7.10
CA GLN A 43 17.84 -5.78 6.26
C GLN A 43 19.23 -5.44 5.69
N ALA A 44 20.30 -5.54 6.51
CA ALA A 44 21.65 -5.25 6.03
C ALA A 44 22.10 -6.17 4.88
N THR A 45 21.76 -7.46 4.97
CA THR A 45 22.03 -8.43 3.90
C THR A 45 21.19 -8.14 2.66
N ALA A 46 19.91 -7.77 2.86
CA ALA A 46 19.05 -7.36 1.76
C ALA A 46 19.63 -6.15 1.01
N ASP A 47 20.07 -5.12 1.72
CA ASP A 47 20.67 -3.92 1.12
C ASP A 47 21.95 -4.26 0.31
N GLN A 48 22.81 -5.14 0.84
CA GLN A 48 24.00 -5.62 0.14
C GLN A 48 23.66 -6.38 -1.14
N LEU A 49 22.65 -7.26 -1.08
CA LEU A 49 22.20 -8.04 -2.24
C LEU A 49 21.55 -7.15 -3.30
N LEU A 50 20.74 -6.17 -2.90
CA LEU A 50 20.17 -5.21 -3.83
C LEU A 50 21.25 -4.38 -4.54
N ALA A 51 22.22 -3.86 -3.78
CA ALA A 51 23.34 -3.12 -4.36
C ALA A 51 24.11 -3.97 -5.38
N ARG A 52 24.37 -5.24 -5.05
CA ARG A 52 24.98 -6.21 -5.97
C ARG A 52 24.11 -6.46 -7.21
N ALA A 53 22.80 -6.62 -7.06
CA ALA A 53 21.90 -6.85 -8.19
C ALA A 53 21.87 -5.65 -9.14
N ILE A 54 21.88 -4.42 -8.61
CA ILE A 54 21.99 -3.18 -9.41
C ILE A 54 23.33 -3.12 -10.15
N GLU A 55 24.44 -3.47 -9.48
CA GLU A 55 25.77 -3.51 -10.10
C GLU A 55 25.84 -4.55 -11.22
N GLN A 56 25.31 -5.76 -10.98
CA GLN A 56 25.21 -6.82 -11.99
C GLN A 56 24.36 -6.37 -13.19
N ALA A 57 23.20 -5.74 -12.94
CA ALA A 57 22.32 -5.23 -13.99
C ALA A 57 23.03 -4.16 -14.85
N LYS A 58 23.77 -3.24 -14.21
CA LYS A 58 24.58 -2.23 -14.93
C LYS A 58 25.72 -2.89 -15.72
N HIS A 59 26.41 -3.87 -15.14
CA HIS A 59 27.54 -4.55 -15.79
C HIS A 59 27.15 -5.24 -17.10
N ILE A 60 25.96 -5.85 -17.14
CA ILE A 60 25.47 -6.55 -18.34
C ILE A 60 24.68 -5.64 -19.29
N GLY A 61 24.47 -4.36 -18.94
CA GLY A 61 23.71 -3.41 -19.73
C GLY A 61 22.18 -3.52 -19.61
N MET A 62 21.64 -4.24 -18.61
CA MET A 62 20.20 -4.41 -18.39
C MET A 62 19.46 -3.09 -18.14
N CYS A 63 20.17 -2.04 -17.72
CA CYS A 63 19.64 -0.68 -17.57
C CYS A 63 19.48 0.07 -18.91
N SER A 64 19.84 -0.55 -20.04
CA SER A 64 19.64 0.01 -21.37
C SER A 64 18.60 -0.79 -22.17
N ASP A 65 17.82 -0.09 -22.99
CA ASP A 65 16.83 -0.67 -23.88
C ASP A 65 17.44 -1.59 -24.95
N ASP A 66 18.75 -1.47 -25.21
CA ASP A 66 19.47 -2.36 -26.12
C ASP A 66 19.53 -3.81 -25.60
N PHE A 67 19.59 -4.02 -24.29
CA PHE A 67 19.68 -5.34 -23.68
C PHE A 67 18.44 -6.22 -23.94
N PRO A 68 17.20 -5.78 -23.63
CA PRO A 68 16.01 -6.55 -23.98
C PRO A 68 15.82 -6.64 -25.51
N LYS A 69 16.15 -5.59 -26.30
CA LYS A 69 16.06 -5.64 -27.78
C LYS A 69 16.91 -6.74 -28.38
N ALA A 70 18.12 -6.97 -27.87
CA ALA A 70 19.01 -8.04 -28.33
C ALA A 70 18.38 -9.45 -28.18
N THR A 71 17.42 -9.61 -27.26
CA THR A 71 16.70 -10.88 -27.04
C THR A 71 15.34 -10.93 -27.75
N GLN A 72 14.76 -9.77 -28.08
CA GLN A 72 13.36 -9.64 -28.54
C GLN A 72 13.07 -10.43 -29.83
N GLU A 73 13.99 -10.47 -30.78
CA GLU A 73 13.78 -11.17 -32.06
C GLU A 73 13.69 -12.70 -31.88
N PHE A 74 14.37 -13.25 -30.88
CA PHE A 74 14.46 -14.69 -30.64
C PHE A 74 13.51 -15.17 -29.56
N ASP A 75 13.37 -14.39 -28.48
CA ASP A 75 12.50 -14.67 -27.34
C ASP A 75 11.90 -13.36 -26.79
N PRO A 76 10.75 -12.92 -27.32
CA PRO A 76 10.10 -11.68 -26.89
C PRO A 76 9.61 -11.76 -25.43
N VAL A 77 9.33 -12.96 -24.91
CA VAL A 77 8.90 -13.17 -23.52
C VAL A 77 10.08 -12.95 -22.59
N LEU A 78 11.26 -13.48 -22.94
CA LEU A 78 12.47 -13.26 -22.17
C LEU A 78 12.92 -11.80 -22.20
N ALA A 79 12.82 -11.13 -23.36
CA ALA A 79 13.07 -9.70 -23.47
C ALA A 79 12.18 -8.86 -22.53
N GLU A 80 10.90 -9.20 -22.43
CA GLU A 80 9.98 -8.55 -21.49
C GLU A 80 10.32 -8.88 -20.03
N SER A 81 10.73 -10.11 -19.75
CA SER A 81 11.23 -10.52 -18.44
C SER A 81 12.43 -9.67 -17.99
N TRP A 82 13.35 -9.35 -18.91
CA TRP A 82 14.47 -8.43 -18.64
C TRP A 82 14.01 -7.00 -18.35
N ARG A 83 13.10 -6.43 -19.16
CA ARG A 83 12.50 -5.11 -18.89
C ARG A 83 11.87 -5.05 -17.50
N ARG A 84 11.03 -6.04 -17.16
CA ARG A 84 10.37 -6.16 -15.85
C ARG A 84 11.38 -6.34 -14.71
N THR A 85 12.49 -7.04 -14.94
CA THR A 85 13.55 -7.22 -13.94
C THR A 85 14.21 -5.88 -13.60
N TRP A 86 14.54 -5.06 -14.61
CA TRP A 86 15.07 -3.72 -14.39
C TRP A 86 14.10 -2.84 -13.59
N TRP A 87 12.84 -2.78 -14.00
CA TRP A 87 11.85 -1.95 -13.31
C TRP A 87 11.52 -2.45 -11.91
N MET A 88 11.58 -3.77 -11.67
CA MET A 88 11.45 -4.31 -10.31
C MET A 88 12.67 -3.98 -9.43
N LEU A 89 13.89 -3.96 -9.98
CA LEU A 89 15.07 -3.46 -9.28
C LEU A 89 14.87 -2.00 -8.87
N TYR A 90 14.42 -1.18 -9.82
CA TYR A 90 14.15 0.25 -9.61
C TYR A 90 13.13 0.47 -8.47
N VAL A 91 11.96 -0.15 -8.57
CA VAL A 91 10.92 -0.06 -7.53
C VAL A 91 11.40 -0.60 -6.18
N THR A 92 12.16 -1.70 -6.16
CA THR A 92 12.69 -2.29 -4.93
C THR A 92 13.66 -1.34 -4.24
N HIS A 93 14.53 -0.69 -5.01
CA HIS A 93 15.46 0.33 -4.52
C HIS A 93 14.75 1.52 -3.88
N LEU A 94 13.70 2.03 -4.52
CA LEU A 94 12.86 3.08 -3.96
C LEU A 94 12.19 2.64 -2.64
N ASN A 95 11.59 1.44 -2.61
CA ASN A 95 10.96 0.91 -1.40
C ASN A 95 11.98 0.69 -0.26
N TYR A 96 13.21 0.30 -0.56
CA TYR A 96 14.27 0.13 0.46
C TYR A 96 14.70 1.48 1.03
N ALA A 97 14.72 2.55 0.24
CA ALA A 97 14.96 3.90 0.75
C ALA A 97 13.89 4.34 1.77
N VAL A 98 12.63 3.95 1.56
CA VAL A 98 11.54 4.15 2.54
C VAL A 98 11.75 3.32 3.80
N ILE A 99 12.08 2.02 3.66
CA ILE A 99 12.31 1.13 4.80
C ILE A 99 13.47 1.61 5.67
N ARG A 100 14.57 2.08 5.06
CA ARG A 100 15.73 2.66 5.74
C ARG A 100 15.47 4.06 6.30
N ARG A 101 14.45 4.76 5.77
CA ARG A 101 14.11 6.16 6.05
C ARG A 101 15.21 7.16 5.74
N ASP A 102 16.12 6.81 4.85
CA ASP A 102 17.13 7.74 4.33
C ASP A 102 16.69 8.43 3.04
N TYR A 103 15.64 7.90 2.39
CA TYR A 103 15.08 8.39 1.12
C TYR A 103 16.15 8.66 0.06
N THR A 104 17.25 7.91 0.10
CA THR A 104 18.40 8.09 -0.79
C THR A 104 18.17 7.29 -2.06
N THR A 105 17.99 8.00 -3.18
CA THR A 105 17.70 7.42 -4.50
C THR A 105 18.85 7.72 -5.45
N ASN A 106 19.79 6.78 -5.58
CA ASN A 106 20.99 6.93 -6.43
C ASN A 106 20.84 6.39 -7.86
N LEU A 107 19.60 6.20 -8.34
CA LEU A 107 19.30 5.85 -9.72
C LEU A 107 18.64 7.09 -10.35
N ASN A 108 19.42 7.86 -11.11
CA ASN A 108 18.91 9.05 -11.77
C ASN A 108 18.29 8.67 -13.12
N GLY A 109 17.32 9.46 -13.60
CA GLY A 109 16.68 9.21 -14.90
C GLY A 109 17.61 9.30 -16.12
N ALA A 110 18.85 9.77 -15.95
CA ALA A 110 19.88 9.73 -16.99
C ALA A 110 20.68 8.41 -17.01
N ASP A 111 20.52 7.56 -15.99
CA ASP A 111 21.30 6.32 -15.83
C ASP A 111 20.65 5.11 -16.53
N TYR A 112 19.47 5.29 -17.13
CA TYR A 112 18.72 4.22 -17.79
C TYR A 112 17.79 4.74 -18.90
N ASP A 113 17.55 3.91 -19.92
CA ASP A 113 16.62 4.20 -21.02
C ASP A 113 15.67 3.04 -21.35
N VAL A 114 15.59 2.03 -20.48
CA VAL A 114 14.72 0.85 -20.64
C VAL A 114 13.24 1.27 -20.81
N ALA A 115 12.59 0.77 -21.86
CA ALA A 115 11.18 1.01 -22.10
C ALA A 115 10.28 0.48 -20.96
N LEU A 116 9.09 1.09 -20.81
CA LEU A 116 8.11 0.67 -19.81
C LEU A 116 7.57 -0.75 -20.11
N PRO A 117 7.25 -1.56 -19.07
CA PRO A 117 6.73 -2.92 -19.26
C PRO A 117 5.35 -2.96 -19.90
N CYS A 118 5.07 -4.08 -20.59
CA CYS A 118 3.79 -4.35 -21.23
C CYS A 118 2.72 -4.84 -20.23
N GLU A 119 1.49 -5.10 -20.69
CA GLU A 119 0.42 -5.60 -19.82
C GLU A 119 0.68 -7.02 -19.31
N GLU A 120 0.12 -7.35 -18.14
CA GLU A 120 0.30 -8.68 -17.52
C GLU A 120 -0.31 -9.80 -18.36
N GLU A 121 -1.43 -9.52 -19.02
CA GLU A 121 -2.09 -10.44 -19.96
C GLU A 121 -1.19 -10.76 -21.15
N GLU A 122 -0.57 -9.74 -21.73
CA GLU A 122 0.33 -9.87 -22.89
C GLU A 122 1.55 -10.73 -22.53
N TYR A 123 2.13 -10.50 -21.34
CA TYR A 123 3.25 -11.27 -20.83
C TYR A 123 2.86 -12.72 -20.50
N THR A 124 1.77 -12.93 -19.76
CA THR A 124 1.36 -14.25 -19.25
C THR A 124 0.83 -15.17 -20.34
N MET A 125 0.11 -14.63 -21.32
CA MET A 125 -0.42 -15.42 -22.44
C MET A 125 0.68 -15.81 -23.44
N MET A 126 1.95 -15.46 -23.17
CA MET A 126 3.07 -15.63 -24.09
C MET A 126 2.67 -15.13 -25.48
N ALA A 127 2.00 -13.97 -25.51
CA ALA A 127 1.40 -13.49 -26.74
C ALA A 127 2.47 -13.44 -27.83
N GLN A 128 2.16 -13.99 -29.01
CA GLN A 128 3.10 -14.02 -30.14
C GLN A 128 3.57 -12.62 -30.56
N VAL A 129 2.92 -11.57 -30.04
CA VAL A 129 3.27 -10.18 -30.22
C VAL A 129 3.31 -9.50 -28.85
N ILE A 130 4.39 -9.69 -28.08
CA ILE A 130 4.73 -8.70 -27.05
C ILE A 130 5.17 -7.45 -27.81
N PRO A 131 4.53 -6.29 -27.57
CA PRO A 131 4.89 -5.07 -28.27
C PRO A 131 6.38 -4.80 -28.11
N LEU A 132 7.05 -4.41 -29.20
CA LEU A 132 8.32 -3.69 -29.10
C LEU A 132 8.00 -2.40 -28.36
N SER A 133 8.09 -2.41 -27.03
CA SER A 133 7.70 -1.29 -26.20
C SER A 133 8.50 -0.08 -26.63
N ARG A 134 7.81 0.97 -27.09
CA ARG A 134 8.42 2.25 -27.48
C ARG A 134 8.16 3.33 -26.43
N VAL A 135 7.41 2.99 -25.38
CA VAL A 135 6.90 3.98 -24.44
C VAL A 135 7.92 4.11 -23.30
N SER A 136 8.56 5.27 -23.26
CA SER A 136 9.53 5.62 -22.24
C SER A 136 8.84 6.13 -20.98
N ILE A 137 9.58 6.19 -19.87
CA ILE A 137 9.13 6.89 -18.66
C ILE A 137 8.86 8.38 -18.93
N GLN A 138 9.55 8.98 -19.90
CA GLN A 138 9.32 10.37 -20.28
C GLN A 138 7.99 10.55 -21.01
N ASP A 139 7.55 9.57 -21.80
CA ASP A 139 6.23 9.60 -22.43
C ASP A 139 5.12 9.52 -21.38
N TYR A 140 5.31 8.69 -20.34
CA TYR A 140 4.39 8.64 -19.20
C TYR A 140 4.34 9.98 -18.44
N ASN A 141 5.51 10.55 -18.13
CA ASN A 141 5.59 11.82 -17.39
C ASN A 141 5.03 13.03 -18.14
N ASN A 142 4.77 12.90 -19.44
CA ASN A 142 4.17 13.96 -20.26
C ASN A 142 2.76 13.56 -20.77
N GLN A 143 2.10 12.58 -20.14
CA GLN A 143 0.82 12.03 -20.59
C GLN A 143 -0.27 13.11 -20.70
N GLU A 144 -0.27 14.12 -19.84
CA GLU A 144 -1.23 15.22 -19.87
C GLU A 144 -1.00 16.20 -21.04
N LEU A 145 0.17 16.15 -21.67
CA LEU A 145 0.58 17.03 -22.76
C LEU A 145 0.43 16.36 -24.13
N THR A 146 0.20 15.05 -24.18
CA THR A 146 0.04 14.32 -25.45
C THR A 146 -1.40 14.34 -25.93
N LEU A 147 -1.57 14.41 -27.25
CA LEU A 147 -2.88 14.30 -27.92
C LEU A 147 -3.31 12.85 -28.14
N GLN A 148 -2.41 11.88 -27.91
CA GLN A 148 -2.70 10.46 -28.09
C GLN A 148 -3.08 9.82 -26.76
N ASP A 149 -4.22 9.11 -26.76
CA ASP A 149 -4.59 8.20 -25.67
C ASP A 149 -3.60 7.01 -25.65
N SER A 150 -2.47 7.19 -24.99
CA SER A 150 -1.50 6.12 -24.75
C SER A 150 -1.99 5.27 -23.60
N SER A 151 -2.31 4.00 -23.86
CA SER A 151 -2.67 3.06 -22.80
C SER A 151 -1.41 2.55 -22.11
N PHE A 152 -1.18 2.98 -20.87
CA PHE A 152 -0.08 2.50 -20.05
C PHE A 152 -0.47 1.25 -19.25
N SER A 153 0.50 0.37 -19.02
CA SER A 153 0.29 -0.86 -18.26
C SER A 153 0.12 -0.60 -16.76
N SER A 154 -0.41 -1.57 -16.03
CA SER A 154 -0.44 -1.51 -14.56
C SER A 154 0.96 -1.36 -13.95
N PHE A 155 1.98 -1.91 -14.62
CA PHE A 155 3.35 -1.78 -14.18
C PHE A 155 3.82 -0.33 -14.29
N SER A 156 3.52 0.36 -15.38
CA SER A 156 3.84 1.79 -15.55
C SER A 156 3.23 2.64 -14.43
N HIS A 157 1.94 2.47 -14.16
CA HIS A 157 1.27 3.18 -13.06
C HIS A 157 1.83 2.81 -11.68
N PHE A 158 2.29 1.57 -11.49
CA PHE A 158 2.92 1.12 -10.26
C PHE A 158 4.33 1.70 -10.04
N ILE A 159 5.11 1.88 -11.10
CA ILE A 159 6.41 2.57 -11.06
C ILE A 159 6.20 4.01 -10.57
N ASP A 160 5.31 4.74 -11.24
CA ASP A 160 4.97 6.13 -10.90
C ASP A 160 4.38 6.23 -9.48
N ALA A 161 3.46 5.33 -9.10
CA ALA A 161 2.93 5.27 -7.74
C ALA A 161 4.03 5.06 -6.69
N THR A 162 5.09 4.31 -7.02
CA THR A 162 6.24 4.11 -6.13
C THR A 162 7.05 5.40 -5.99
N GLU A 163 7.27 6.15 -7.08
CA GLU A 163 7.97 7.44 -7.02
C GLU A 163 7.20 8.48 -6.20
N VAL A 164 5.89 8.61 -6.46
CA VAL A 164 4.97 9.43 -5.66
C VAL A 164 5.03 9.02 -4.19
N PHE A 165 4.97 7.72 -3.90
CA PHE A 165 5.03 7.20 -2.54
C PHE A 165 6.31 7.59 -1.81
N VAL A 166 7.47 7.39 -2.43
CA VAL A 166 8.76 7.76 -1.82
C VAL A 166 8.87 9.27 -1.61
N SER A 167 8.44 10.07 -2.59
CA SER A 167 8.50 11.52 -2.52
C SER A 167 7.65 12.08 -1.38
N ILE A 168 6.38 11.64 -1.28
CA ILE A 168 5.44 12.12 -0.25
C ILE A 168 5.90 11.67 1.13
N LEU A 169 6.31 10.41 1.30
CA LEU A 169 6.80 9.95 2.59
C LEU A 169 8.05 10.74 3.03
N ARG A 170 8.97 11.05 2.11
CA ARG A 170 10.13 11.91 2.39
C ARG A 170 9.69 13.31 2.84
N ASN A 171 8.70 13.91 2.19
CA ASN A 171 8.19 15.25 2.51
C ASN A 171 7.48 15.27 3.87
N SER A 172 6.75 14.20 4.22
CA SER A 172 6.00 14.09 5.48
C SER A 172 6.87 14.14 6.75
N PHE A 173 8.19 13.91 6.62
CA PHE A 173 9.15 14.02 7.72
C PHE A 173 9.88 15.37 7.78
N ARG A 174 9.56 16.32 6.88
CA ARG A 174 10.18 17.67 6.80
C ARG A 174 9.22 18.78 7.23
N LEU A 175 8.25 18.44 8.08
CA LEU A 175 7.19 19.34 8.53
C LEU A 175 7.64 20.16 9.75
N ASP A 176 8.38 21.25 9.51
CA ASP A 176 8.93 22.10 10.60
C ASP A 176 7.89 23.08 11.18
N SER A 177 6.80 23.34 10.46
CA SER A 177 5.78 24.31 10.87
C SER A 177 4.43 23.94 10.27
N VAL A 178 3.34 24.39 10.90
CA VAL A 178 1.98 24.10 10.43
C VAL A 178 1.69 24.75 9.07
N PHE A 179 2.22 25.95 8.81
CA PHE A 179 2.08 26.62 7.51
C PHE A 179 2.72 25.80 6.38
N LYS A 180 4.02 25.47 6.53
CA LYS A 180 4.72 24.59 5.56
C LYS A 180 4.02 23.25 5.40
N ALA A 181 3.48 22.69 6.48
CA ALA A 181 2.79 21.43 6.42
C ALA A 181 1.52 21.50 5.57
N LYS A 182 0.73 22.58 5.68
CA LYS A 182 -0.44 22.78 4.83
C LYS A 182 -0.06 22.87 3.35
N ASP A 183 0.92 23.71 3.01
CA ASP A 183 1.39 23.85 1.63
C ASP A 183 1.87 22.50 1.06
N LEU A 184 2.60 21.72 1.86
CA LEU A 184 3.06 20.39 1.46
C LEU A 184 1.90 19.41 1.29
N VAL A 185 0.93 19.40 2.21
CA VAL A 185 -0.26 18.54 2.10
C VAL A 185 -1.07 18.90 0.87
N GLU A 186 -1.31 20.18 0.57
CA GLU A 186 -2.06 20.60 -0.61
C GLU A 186 -1.40 20.12 -1.91
N ASN A 187 -0.07 20.25 -2.01
CA ASN A 187 0.69 19.78 -3.18
C ASN A 187 0.74 18.25 -3.28
N ASP A 188 0.97 17.55 -2.16
CA ASP A 188 1.02 16.10 -2.12
C ASP A 188 -0.37 15.49 -2.39
N GLU A 189 -1.45 16.10 -1.90
CA GLU A 189 -2.84 15.74 -2.23
C GLU A 189 -3.13 15.94 -3.71
N ALA A 190 -2.72 17.07 -4.30
CA ALA A 190 -2.87 17.31 -5.74
C ALA A 190 -2.12 16.26 -6.58
N THR A 191 -0.94 15.84 -6.13
CA THR A 191 -0.15 14.79 -6.78
C THR A 191 -0.89 13.44 -6.74
N ILE A 192 -1.42 13.05 -5.58
CA ILE A 192 -2.20 11.80 -5.45
C ILE A 192 -3.49 11.87 -6.29
N ALA A 193 -4.17 13.02 -6.28
CA ALA A 193 -5.38 13.24 -7.06
C ALA A 193 -5.11 13.12 -8.56
N ALA A 194 -4.04 13.76 -9.05
CA ALA A 194 -3.60 13.69 -10.44
C ALA A 194 -3.33 12.24 -10.84
N TRP A 195 -2.60 11.49 -10.02
CA TRP A 195 -2.33 10.07 -10.25
C TRP A 195 -3.63 9.27 -10.51
N TYR A 196 -4.62 9.39 -9.62
CA TYR A 196 -5.91 8.71 -9.76
C TYR A 196 -6.71 9.16 -10.99
N LEU A 197 -6.71 10.46 -11.29
CA LEU A 197 -7.46 11.03 -12.40
C LEU A 197 -6.89 10.60 -13.75
N MET A 198 -5.57 10.45 -13.84
CA MET A 198 -4.85 10.02 -15.04
C MET A 198 -4.91 8.50 -15.26
N LEU A 199 -5.41 7.71 -14.29
CA LEU A 199 -5.66 6.30 -14.49
C LEU A 199 -6.76 6.08 -15.54
N PRO A 200 -6.55 5.20 -16.54
CA PRO A 200 -7.62 4.79 -17.43
C PRO A 200 -8.69 4.01 -16.65
N HIS A 201 -9.94 4.05 -17.12
CA HIS A 201 -11.09 3.48 -16.41
C HIS A 201 -10.89 2.00 -16.02
N GLY A 202 -10.19 1.22 -16.84
CA GLY A 202 -9.86 -0.17 -16.55
C GLY A 202 -8.99 -0.34 -15.31
N LYS A 203 -8.05 0.57 -15.04
CA LYS A 203 -7.05 0.45 -13.96
C LYS A 203 -7.52 1.04 -12.62
N ARG A 204 -8.69 1.69 -12.60
CA ARG A 204 -9.30 2.25 -11.38
C ARG A 204 -9.96 1.18 -10.51
N ARG A 205 -10.35 0.04 -11.09
CA ARG A 205 -10.93 -1.09 -10.36
C ARG A 205 -9.86 -2.13 -10.09
N LEU A 206 -9.79 -2.60 -8.85
CA LEU A 206 -8.84 -3.63 -8.41
C LEU A 206 -9.28 -5.05 -8.80
N VAL A 207 -10.60 -5.24 -8.87
CA VAL A 207 -11.25 -6.51 -9.20
C VAL A 207 -11.87 -6.37 -10.58
N HIS A 208 -11.46 -7.25 -11.48
CA HIS A 208 -12.03 -7.35 -12.81
C HIS A 208 -13.07 -8.46 -12.85
N ASP A 209 -14.16 -8.21 -13.59
CA ASP A 209 -15.26 -9.17 -13.78
C ASP A 209 -14.68 -10.51 -14.29
N PRO A 210 -15.07 -11.66 -13.69
CA PRO A 210 -14.59 -12.98 -14.08
C PRO A 210 -14.74 -13.33 -15.57
N GLY A 211 -15.59 -12.61 -16.31
CA GLY A 211 -15.85 -12.90 -17.72
C GLY A 211 -16.19 -14.37 -17.95
N MET A 212 -15.81 -14.93 -19.11
CA MET A 212 -16.01 -16.36 -19.39
C MET A 212 -15.07 -17.29 -18.59
N SER A 213 -14.07 -16.77 -17.88
CA SER A 213 -13.08 -17.56 -17.13
C SER A 213 -13.58 -18.02 -15.76
N GLY A 214 -14.71 -17.47 -15.28
CA GLY A 214 -15.33 -17.87 -14.01
C GLY A 214 -14.53 -17.51 -12.75
N SER A 215 -13.41 -16.78 -12.86
CA SER A 215 -12.58 -16.37 -11.73
C SER A 215 -12.28 -14.87 -11.81
N CYS A 216 -12.65 -14.16 -10.75
CA CYS A 216 -12.30 -12.75 -10.55
C CYS A 216 -10.77 -12.59 -10.56
N ARG A 217 -10.25 -11.76 -11.48
CA ARG A 217 -8.83 -11.45 -11.54
C ARG A 217 -8.55 -10.17 -10.78
N VAL A 218 -7.55 -10.20 -9.91
CA VAL A 218 -7.05 -9.03 -9.19
C VAL A 218 -5.80 -8.51 -9.88
N ASP A 219 -5.77 -7.22 -10.12
CA ASP A 219 -4.55 -6.53 -10.53
C ASP A 219 -3.68 -6.24 -9.29
N TYR A 220 -2.67 -7.08 -9.06
CA TYR A 220 -1.83 -6.99 -7.87
C TYR A 220 -0.90 -5.76 -7.85
N LEU A 221 -0.51 -5.26 -9.03
CA LEU A 221 0.32 -4.05 -9.14
C LEU A 221 -0.52 -2.82 -8.81
N MET A 222 -1.72 -2.73 -9.37
CA MET A 222 -2.65 -1.65 -9.03
C MET A 222 -3.11 -1.75 -7.57
N PHE A 223 -3.35 -2.95 -7.04
CA PHE A 223 -3.63 -3.14 -5.62
C PHE A 223 -2.50 -2.52 -4.76
N GLN A 224 -1.24 -2.86 -5.04
CA GLN A 224 -0.11 -2.32 -4.28
C GLN A 224 0.00 -0.79 -4.44
N ALA A 225 -0.22 -0.25 -5.64
CA ALA A 225 -0.24 1.19 -5.88
C ALA A 225 -1.34 1.91 -5.06
N HIS A 226 -2.55 1.35 -5.00
CA HIS A 226 -3.63 1.92 -4.18
C HIS A 226 -3.34 1.87 -2.68
N MET A 227 -2.64 0.82 -2.21
CA MET A 227 -2.16 0.73 -0.83
C MET A 227 -1.11 1.81 -0.52
N MET A 228 -0.21 2.11 -1.47
CA MET A 228 0.75 3.20 -1.38
C MET A 228 0.05 4.56 -1.25
N MET A 229 -0.89 4.88 -2.14
CA MET A 229 -1.63 6.16 -2.12
C MET A 229 -2.43 6.34 -0.83
N SER A 230 -3.12 5.29 -0.36
CA SER A 230 -3.83 5.33 0.92
C SER A 230 -2.89 5.55 2.11
N THR A 231 -1.67 5.00 2.04
CA THR A 231 -0.64 5.22 3.05
C THR A 231 -0.10 6.66 2.99
N CYS A 232 0.14 7.22 1.80
CA CYS A 232 0.53 8.62 1.62
C CYS A 232 -0.48 9.58 2.25
N LEU A 233 -1.77 9.42 1.93
CA LEU A 233 -2.84 10.24 2.51
C LEU A 233 -2.84 10.16 4.04
N ALA A 234 -2.65 8.96 4.61
CA ALA A 234 -2.56 8.82 6.06
C ALA A 234 -1.33 9.56 6.64
N TYR A 235 -0.19 9.54 5.95
CA TYR A 235 1.04 10.22 6.37
C TYR A 235 0.94 11.74 6.30
N ILE A 236 0.31 12.32 5.28
CA ILE A 236 0.21 13.77 5.12
C ILE A 236 -0.90 14.37 5.99
N HIS A 237 -2.02 13.66 6.21
CA HIS A 237 -3.10 14.19 7.03
C HIS A 237 -2.90 14.01 8.54
N ARG A 238 -2.16 12.98 8.99
CA ARG A 238 -1.92 12.74 10.42
C ARG A 238 -1.36 13.96 11.15
N PRO A 239 -0.32 14.65 10.67
CA PRO A 239 0.33 15.75 11.38
C PRO A 239 -0.59 16.97 11.59
N LEU A 240 -1.59 17.15 10.72
CA LEU A 240 -2.54 18.26 10.77
C LEU A 240 -3.89 17.88 11.42
N SER A 241 -4.09 16.60 11.75
CA SER A 241 -5.33 16.10 12.36
C SER A 241 -5.37 16.24 13.89
N ASP A 242 -6.58 16.24 14.45
CA ASP A 242 -6.80 16.17 15.92
C ASP A 242 -6.60 14.79 16.54
N LEU A 243 -6.19 13.79 15.75
CA LEU A 243 -5.97 12.46 16.30
C LEU A 243 -4.71 12.48 17.19
N HIS A 244 -4.86 12.21 18.49
CA HIS A 244 -3.75 12.29 19.44
C HIS A 244 -2.60 11.33 19.08
N TYR A 245 -1.36 11.68 19.44
CA TYR A 245 -0.22 10.75 19.34
C TYR A 245 0.00 10.04 20.67
N HIS A 246 0.01 8.71 20.64
CA HIS A 246 0.34 7.90 21.81
C HIS A 246 1.74 7.32 21.68
N VAL A 247 2.55 7.37 22.74
CA VAL A 247 3.95 6.89 22.72
C VAL A 247 4.09 5.44 22.25
N ALA A 248 3.08 4.60 22.51
CA ALA A 248 3.04 3.22 22.01
C ALA A 248 3.21 3.13 20.47
N GLU A 249 2.78 4.14 19.70
CA GLU A 249 2.97 4.16 18.24
C GLU A 249 4.45 4.07 17.82
N SER A 250 5.39 4.46 18.70
CA SER A 250 6.84 4.35 18.46
C SER A 250 7.37 2.91 18.53
N MET A 251 6.57 1.96 19.02
CA MET A 251 6.94 0.54 19.06
C MET A 251 6.97 -0.10 17.66
N SER A 252 6.38 0.54 16.65
CA SER A 252 6.26 -0.01 15.30
C SER A 252 7.57 0.12 14.52
N SER A 253 8.06 -1.01 14.03
CA SER A 253 9.25 -1.06 13.17
C SER A 253 8.98 -0.65 11.72
N CYS A 254 7.74 -0.75 11.24
CA CYS A 254 7.32 -0.25 9.93
C CYS A 254 7.13 1.28 9.91
N GLY A 255 7.19 1.92 11.07
CA GLY A 255 6.89 3.33 11.25
C GLY A 255 5.43 3.63 11.47
N SER A 256 5.20 4.71 12.20
CA SER A 256 3.90 5.35 12.33
C SER A 256 3.91 6.63 11.49
N PRO A 257 2.74 7.03 10.95
CA PRO A 257 2.56 8.38 10.42
C PRO A 257 3.07 9.43 11.42
N PRO A 258 3.68 10.54 10.96
CA PRO A 258 4.29 11.50 11.87
C PRO A 258 3.28 12.05 12.88
N PRO A 259 3.71 12.34 14.13
CA PRO A 259 2.81 12.82 15.16
C PRO A 259 2.18 14.17 14.77
N PRO A 260 1.02 14.53 15.36
CA PRO A 260 0.43 15.85 15.20
C PRO A 260 1.42 16.96 15.53
N LEU A 261 1.48 17.97 14.68
CA LEU A 261 2.20 19.21 14.98
C LEU A 261 1.52 19.92 16.15
N PRO A 262 2.28 20.65 16.99
CA PRO A 262 1.72 21.43 18.08
C PRO A 262 0.58 22.31 17.58
N ALA A 263 -0.52 22.36 18.35
CA ALA A 263 -1.65 23.21 18.04
C ALA A 263 -1.20 24.69 18.10
N GLY A 264 -0.85 25.26 16.95
CA GLY A 264 -0.72 26.71 16.78
C GLY A 264 -2.08 27.38 16.58
N THR A 265 -2.09 28.58 16.02
CA THR A 265 -3.30 29.34 15.63
C THR A 265 -4.09 28.72 14.46
N THR A 266 -3.98 27.42 14.23
CA THR A 266 -4.83 26.73 13.25
C THR A 266 -6.26 26.61 13.74
N ASP A 267 -7.20 26.93 12.86
CA ASP A 267 -8.62 26.74 13.08
C ASP A 267 -8.92 25.27 13.41
N ILE A 268 -9.77 25.04 14.42
CA ILE A 268 -10.25 23.72 14.83
C ILE A 268 -10.96 23.01 13.66
N LEU A 269 -11.64 23.79 12.80
CA LEU A 269 -12.32 23.25 11.62
C LEU A 269 -11.36 22.58 10.64
N ASP A 270 -10.19 23.19 10.42
CA ASP A 270 -9.16 22.64 9.53
C ASP A 270 -8.66 21.28 10.03
N ARG A 271 -8.40 21.16 11.34
CA ARG A 271 -7.90 19.91 11.93
C ARG A 271 -8.90 18.75 11.83
N ARG A 272 -10.20 19.05 11.87
CA ARG A 272 -11.27 18.07 11.64
C ARG A 272 -11.31 17.60 10.19
N VAL A 273 -11.05 18.48 9.22
CA VAL A 273 -10.94 18.09 7.80
C VAL A 273 -9.79 17.10 7.60
N HIS A 274 -8.61 17.39 8.15
CA HIS A 274 -7.48 16.45 8.06
C HIS A 274 -7.77 15.13 8.79
N LEU A 275 -8.45 15.15 9.94
CA LEU A 275 -8.90 13.92 10.60
C LEU A 275 -9.83 13.10 9.70
N HIS A 276 -10.82 13.74 9.08
CA HIS A 276 -11.74 13.07 8.18
C HIS A 276 -11.00 12.42 7.00
N LYS A 277 -10.10 13.15 6.34
CA LYS A 277 -9.29 12.64 5.22
C LYS A 277 -8.36 11.49 5.64
N LEU A 278 -7.74 11.57 6.82
CA LEU A 278 -6.97 10.46 7.40
C LEU A 278 -7.83 9.20 7.58
N LEU A 279 -9.00 9.34 8.22
CA LEU A 279 -9.90 8.21 8.44
C LEU A 279 -10.42 7.66 7.11
N GLN A 280 -10.70 8.51 6.13
CA GLN A 280 -11.10 8.09 4.80
C GLN A 280 -10.02 7.28 4.10
N ALA A 281 -8.75 7.71 4.15
CA ALA A 281 -7.62 6.96 3.61
C ALA A 281 -7.49 5.56 4.25
N VAL A 282 -7.65 5.47 5.58
CA VAL A 282 -7.67 4.20 6.31
C VAL A 282 -8.85 3.33 5.86
N ARG A 283 -10.03 3.91 5.65
CA ARG A 283 -11.22 3.19 5.17
C ARG A 283 -11.02 2.65 3.76
N THR A 284 -10.49 3.45 2.83
CA THR A 284 -10.17 3.04 1.46
C THR A 284 -9.17 1.88 1.46
N GLN A 285 -8.11 1.96 2.27
CA GLN A 285 -7.16 0.86 2.38
C GLN A 285 -7.82 -0.45 2.86
N ASN A 286 -8.69 -0.36 3.87
CA ASN A 286 -9.44 -1.53 4.34
C ASN A 286 -10.37 -2.08 3.26
N GLN A 287 -11.00 -1.23 2.46
CA GLN A 287 -11.86 -1.64 1.35
C GLN A 287 -11.07 -2.42 0.29
N ASN A 288 -9.87 -1.94 -0.05
CA ASN A 288 -8.98 -2.66 -0.98
C ASN A 288 -8.62 -4.05 -0.46
N LEU A 289 -8.39 -4.19 0.85
CA LEU A 289 -8.12 -5.49 1.48
C LEU A 289 -9.34 -6.43 1.44
N ILE A 290 -10.55 -5.90 1.60
CA ILE A 290 -11.80 -6.67 1.53
C ILE A 290 -12.05 -7.20 0.12
N ALA A 291 -11.66 -6.44 -0.90
CA ALA A 291 -11.83 -6.82 -2.30
C ALA A 291 -10.96 -8.01 -2.73
N LEU A 292 -9.95 -8.40 -1.94
CA LEU A 292 -9.05 -9.49 -2.29
C LEU A 292 -9.70 -10.88 -2.10
N PRO A 293 -9.56 -11.79 -3.09
CA PRO A 293 -9.95 -13.18 -2.94
C PRO A 293 -9.20 -13.85 -1.78
N LEU A 294 -9.96 -14.50 -0.89
CA LEU A 294 -9.37 -15.27 0.21
C LEU A 294 -8.62 -16.49 -0.34
N GLY A 295 -7.35 -16.66 0.04
CA GLY A 295 -6.58 -17.88 -0.21
C GLY A 295 -5.50 -17.81 -1.28
N SER A 296 -5.39 -16.71 -2.04
CA SER A 296 -4.32 -16.51 -3.04
C SER A 296 -3.38 -15.38 -2.61
N LEU A 297 -2.38 -15.66 -1.77
CA LEU A 297 -1.34 -14.67 -1.47
C LEU A 297 -0.30 -14.61 -2.59
N GLN A 298 -0.66 -13.93 -3.68
CA GLN A 298 0.30 -13.34 -4.64
C GLN A 298 0.65 -11.89 -4.27
N LEU A 299 0.28 -11.46 -3.06
CA LEU A 299 0.49 -10.09 -2.62
C LEU A 299 1.97 -9.82 -2.31
N SER A 300 2.44 -8.66 -2.75
CA SER A 300 3.77 -8.17 -2.41
C SER A 300 3.92 -7.98 -0.90
N PRO A 301 5.00 -8.50 -0.29
CA PRO A 301 5.20 -8.39 1.15
C PRO A 301 5.55 -6.95 1.60
N PHE A 302 5.83 -6.02 0.69
CA PHE A 302 5.92 -4.58 1.02
C PHE A 302 4.61 -4.03 1.60
N THR A 303 3.46 -4.63 1.24
CA THR A 303 2.14 -4.28 1.77
C THR A 303 2.05 -4.46 3.29
N ILE A 304 2.86 -5.35 3.89
CA ILE A 304 2.88 -5.59 5.34
C ILE A 304 3.06 -4.27 6.11
N CYS A 305 4.00 -3.42 5.69
CA CYS A 305 4.26 -2.17 6.39
C CYS A 305 3.20 -1.09 6.13
N MET A 306 2.62 -1.05 4.92
CA MET A 306 1.50 -0.15 4.60
C MET A 306 0.27 -0.46 5.47
N ILE A 307 -0.09 -1.74 5.59
CA ILE A 307 -1.17 -2.22 6.47
C ILE A 307 -0.89 -1.84 7.93
N ALA A 308 0.34 -2.05 8.40
CA ALA A 308 0.72 -1.72 9.77
C ALA A 308 0.52 -0.22 10.08
N CYS A 309 0.99 0.67 9.19
CA CYS A 309 0.91 2.11 9.38
C CYS A 309 -0.54 2.58 9.55
N CYS A 310 -1.44 2.19 8.64
CA CYS A 310 -2.84 2.59 8.72
C CYS A 310 -3.60 1.87 9.84
N THR A 311 -3.22 0.64 10.19
CA THR A 311 -3.79 -0.07 11.36
C THR A 311 -3.49 0.67 12.66
N ILE A 312 -2.29 1.23 12.81
CA ILE A 312 -1.92 2.02 13.99
C ILE A 312 -2.81 3.26 14.10
N ALA A 313 -2.94 4.04 13.01
CA ALA A 313 -3.83 5.21 12.99
C ALA A 313 -5.28 4.81 13.32
N HIS A 314 -5.76 3.68 12.79
CA HIS A 314 -7.10 3.18 13.05
C HIS A 314 -7.31 2.76 14.51
N LEU A 315 -6.31 2.11 15.12
CA LEU A 315 -6.34 1.72 16.53
C LEU A 315 -6.45 2.94 17.45
N VAL A 316 -5.66 3.98 17.17
CA VAL A 316 -5.71 5.23 17.95
C VAL A 316 -7.08 5.90 17.79
N ALA A 317 -7.61 5.97 16.56
CA ALA A 317 -8.93 6.57 16.31
C ALA A 317 -10.06 5.79 17.02
N TYR A 318 -10.03 4.47 16.92
CA TYR A 318 -10.95 3.55 17.60
C TYR A 318 -10.96 3.75 19.13
N MET A 319 -9.82 4.11 19.72
CA MET A 319 -9.69 4.30 21.18
C MET A 319 -10.05 5.71 21.67
N SER A 320 -9.96 6.72 20.82
CA SER A 320 -9.95 8.12 21.27
C SER A 320 -10.99 9.04 20.64
N VAL A 321 -11.45 8.78 19.41
CA VAL A 321 -12.28 9.76 18.67
C VAL A 321 -13.56 9.16 18.07
N LEU A 322 -13.60 7.87 17.74
CA LEU A 322 -14.76 7.28 17.08
C LEU A 322 -15.96 7.12 18.03
N ALA A 323 -17.16 7.45 17.52
CA ALA A 323 -18.42 7.20 18.19
C ALA A 323 -18.67 5.67 18.37
N PRO A 324 -19.51 5.24 19.32
CA PRO A 324 -19.67 3.80 19.63
C PRO A 324 -20.02 2.91 18.44
N ASP A 325 -20.85 3.38 17.50
CA ASP A 325 -21.23 2.58 16.33
C ASP A 325 -20.12 2.55 15.26
N ASP A 326 -19.46 3.69 15.01
CA ASP A 326 -18.27 3.75 14.16
C ASP A 326 -17.13 2.89 14.70
N ALA A 327 -16.97 2.86 16.03
CA ALA A 327 -15.98 2.06 16.72
C ALA A 327 -16.20 0.55 16.51
N LYS A 328 -17.46 0.08 16.47
CA LYS A 328 -17.77 -1.33 16.13
C LYS A 328 -17.33 -1.67 14.71
N VAL A 329 -17.60 -0.79 13.75
CA VAL A 329 -17.20 -0.98 12.34
C VAL A 329 -15.67 -0.94 12.22
N ALA A 330 -15.02 0.02 12.87
CA ALA A 330 -13.56 0.14 12.94
C ALA A 330 -12.93 -1.13 13.49
N ARG A 331 -13.48 -1.71 14.55
CA ARG A 331 -13.01 -2.97 15.13
C ARG A 331 -13.05 -4.13 14.12
N SER A 332 -14.11 -4.24 13.32
CA SER A 332 -14.20 -5.25 12.25
C SER A 332 -13.15 -5.05 11.16
N ARG A 333 -12.90 -3.80 10.75
CA ARG A 333 -11.85 -3.45 9.79
C ARG A 333 -10.44 -3.71 10.33
N ILE A 334 -10.18 -3.40 11.60
CA ILE A 334 -8.93 -3.75 12.28
C ILE A 334 -8.72 -5.28 12.27
N ARG A 335 -9.79 -6.08 12.47
CA ARG A 335 -9.70 -7.55 12.35
C ARG A 335 -9.32 -8.01 10.96
N ILE A 336 -9.79 -7.34 9.90
CA ILE A 336 -9.36 -7.63 8.52
C ILE A 336 -7.86 -7.40 8.38
N CYS A 337 -7.35 -6.24 8.79
CA CYS A 337 -5.90 -5.95 8.76
C CYS A 337 -5.08 -7.00 9.52
N ILE A 338 -5.49 -7.35 10.75
CA ILE A 338 -4.82 -8.37 11.56
C ILE A 338 -4.91 -9.76 10.93
N GLY A 339 -6.05 -10.11 10.33
CA GLY A 339 -6.25 -11.36 9.60
C GLY A 339 -5.34 -11.48 8.39
N THR A 340 -5.25 -10.43 7.57
CA THR A 340 -4.35 -10.35 6.43
C THR A 340 -2.89 -10.50 6.87
N LEU A 341 -2.47 -9.77 7.90
CA LEU A 341 -1.11 -9.88 8.46
C LEU A 341 -0.83 -11.26 9.05
N THR A 342 -1.83 -11.90 9.67
CA THR A 342 -1.73 -13.30 10.17
C THR A 342 -1.48 -14.26 9.02
N SER A 343 -2.09 -14.02 7.86
CA SER A 343 -1.83 -14.81 6.66
C SER A 343 -0.40 -14.61 6.14
N TYR A 344 0.10 -13.38 6.05
CA TYR A 344 1.51 -13.12 5.71
C TYR A 344 2.48 -13.75 6.70
N ALA A 345 2.15 -13.79 7.99
CA ALA A 345 3.00 -14.34 9.05
C ALA A 345 3.24 -15.86 8.93
N THR A 346 2.46 -16.56 8.10
CA THR A 346 2.71 -17.97 7.77
C THR A 346 3.97 -18.17 6.93
N VAL A 347 4.40 -17.13 6.21
CA VAL A 347 5.56 -17.16 5.30
C VAL A 347 6.65 -16.21 5.76
N TRP A 348 6.30 -14.98 6.18
CA TRP A 348 7.26 -13.90 6.37
C TRP A 348 7.48 -13.56 7.85
N PRO A 349 8.71 -13.74 8.38
CA PRO A 349 9.04 -13.35 9.76
C PRO A 349 8.76 -11.89 10.10
N ARG A 350 8.90 -10.98 9.13
CA ARG A 350 8.54 -9.56 9.31
C ARG A 350 7.07 -9.38 9.68
N ALA A 351 6.14 -10.11 9.06
CA ALA A 351 4.73 -10.04 9.43
C ALA A 351 4.47 -10.54 10.86
N THR A 352 5.15 -11.61 11.30
CA THR A 352 5.08 -12.11 12.68
C THR A 352 5.54 -11.05 13.69
N LYS A 353 6.64 -10.34 13.37
CA LYS A 353 7.14 -9.23 14.19
C LYS A 353 6.11 -8.08 14.25
N VAL A 354 5.64 -7.63 13.10
CA VAL A 354 4.66 -6.53 12.97
C VAL A 354 3.36 -6.84 13.70
N LEU A 355 2.84 -8.07 13.62
CA LEU A 355 1.66 -8.48 14.38
C LEU A 355 1.86 -8.38 15.88
N ARG A 356 3.04 -8.76 16.38
CA ARG A 356 3.38 -8.65 17.80
C ARG A 356 3.39 -7.19 18.23
N GLU A 357 4.03 -6.33 17.44
CA GLU A 357 4.07 -4.88 17.66
C GLU A 357 2.65 -4.29 17.71
N LEU A 358 1.80 -4.58 16.72
CA LEU A 358 0.41 -4.10 16.69
C LEU A 358 -0.41 -4.57 17.90
N LYS A 359 -0.26 -5.83 18.32
CA LYS A 359 -0.94 -6.36 19.52
C LYS A 359 -0.45 -5.67 20.80
N SER A 360 0.86 -5.43 20.91
CA SER A 360 1.42 -4.68 22.04
C SER A 360 0.92 -3.25 22.07
N ILE A 361 0.91 -2.55 20.93
CA ILE A 361 0.35 -1.20 20.80
C ILE A 361 -1.10 -1.17 21.25
N ALA A 362 -1.93 -2.06 20.72
CA ALA A 362 -3.35 -2.16 21.08
C ALA A 362 -3.54 -2.44 22.59
N SER A 363 -2.71 -3.29 23.19
CA SER A 363 -2.78 -3.59 24.63
C SER A 363 -2.49 -2.36 25.49
N VAL A 364 -1.45 -1.59 25.14
CA VAL A 364 -1.11 -0.36 25.87
C VAL A 364 -2.21 0.69 25.71
N LEU A 365 -2.75 0.86 24.51
CA LEU A 365 -3.85 1.80 24.26
C LEU A 365 -5.11 1.46 25.06
N LEU A 366 -5.42 0.16 25.23
CA LEU A 366 -6.56 -0.29 26.02
C LEU A 366 -6.39 -0.08 27.52
N GLN A 367 -5.17 -0.26 28.05
CA GLN A 367 -4.89 -0.09 29.48
C GLN A 367 -5.05 1.36 29.93
N ASN A 368 -4.73 2.32 29.06
CA ASN A 368 -4.79 3.76 29.34
C ASN A 368 -6.14 4.42 29.00
N SER A 369 -7.16 3.65 28.63
CA SER A 369 -8.50 4.20 28.35
C SER A 369 -9.24 4.50 29.67
N PRO A 370 -9.79 5.71 29.86
CA PRO A 370 -10.54 6.08 31.06
C PRO A 370 -11.86 5.29 31.11
N GLY A 371 -11.79 4.07 31.61
CA GLY A 371 -12.88 3.08 31.59
C GLY A 371 -12.42 1.65 31.86
N SER A 372 -11.11 1.37 31.87
CA SER A 372 -10.54 0.08 32.28
C SER A 372 -10.51 -0.09 33.81
N THR A 373 -11.64 0.14 34.47
CA THR A 373 -11.83 -0.42 35.83
C THR A 373 -11.91 -1.93 35.68
N GLN A 374 -10.97 -2.61 36.32
CA GLN A 374 -10.89 -4.06 36.35
C GLN A 374 -12.26 -4.69 36.65
N LEU A 375 -12.73 -5.56 35.76
CA LEU A 375 -13.61 -6.67 36.17
C LEU A 375 -12.75 -7.65 36.97
N SER A 376 -12.46 -7.30 38.22
CA SER A 376 -11.90 -8.24 39.18
C SER A 376 -12.99 -9.27 39.51
N ALA A 377 -12.74 -10.50 39.08
CA ALA A 377 -13.54 -11.65 39.47
C ALA A 377 -13.50 -11.83 41.00
N THR A 378 -14.67 -11.96 41.62
CA THR A 378 -14.82 -12.62 42.92
C THR A 378 -16.08 -13.50 42.90
N PRO A 379 -16.10 -14.65 43.59
CA PRO A 379 -17.06 -15.72 43.37
C PRO A 379 -18.35 -15.60 44.22
N LEU A 380 -19.40 -16.23 43.69
CA LEU A 380 -20.75 -16.54 44.21
C LEU A 380 -21.01 -16.48 45.73
N SER A 381 -22.17 -15.91 46.13
CA SER A 381 -23.25 -16.60 46.89
C SER A 381 -24.46 -15.68 47.23
N LEU A 382 -25.65 -16.11 46.76
CA LEU A 382 -27.01 -16.00 47.34
C LEU A 382 -27.45 -14.75 48.14
N MET A 383 -28.58 -14.16 47.71
CA MET A 383 -29.82 -14.14 48.49
C MET A 383 -31.03 -13.75 47.61
N MET A 384 -32.12 -14.50 47.82
CA MET A 384 -33.40 -14.41 47.12
C MET A 384 -34.22 -13.19 47.53
N GLY A 385 -35.06 -12.71 46.61
CA GLY A 385 -36.15 -11.78 46.91
C GLY A 385 -36.85 -11.33 45.64
N GLY A 386 -37.90 -12.03 45.25
CA GLY A 386 -38.64 -11.76 44.01
C GLY A 386 -39.61 -10.59 44.11
N GLN A 387 -40.01 -10.08 42.94
CA GLN A 387 -41.38 -9.64 42.64
C GLN A 387 -41.54 -9.43 41.13
N GLN A 388 -42.61 -10.00 40.59
CA GLN A 388 -43.10 -9.84 39.22
C GLN A 388 -43.78 -8.48 39.03
N ALA A 389 -43.61 -7.88 37.84
CA ALA A 389 -44.64 -7.07 37.19
C ALA A 389 -44.42 -7.03 35.66
N THR A 390 -45.54 -6.99 34.95
CA THR A 390 -45.86 -7.31 33.54
C THR A 390 -45.47 -6.25 32.49
N PRO A 391 -45.57 -6.56 31.17
CA PRO A 391 -44.89 -5.84 30.09
C PRO A 391 -45.74 -4.70 29.51
N LEU A 392 -45.09 -3.63 29.04
CA LEU A 392 -45.73 -2.55 28.29
C LEU A 392 -44.89 -2.11 27.09
N ASP A 393 -45.51 -2.30 25.94
CA ASP A 393 -45.43 -1.64 24.65
C ASP A 393 -44.09 -1.33 23.97
N MET A 394 -43.98 -2.03 22.83
CA MET A 394 -43.18 -1.76 21.66
C MET A 394 -43.66 -0.46 20.97
N GLN A 395 -42.86 0.59 21.04
CA GLN A 395 -42.93 1.73 20.12
C GLN A 395 -41.54 1.97 19.53
N THR A 396 -41.38 1.61 18.26
CA THR A 396 -40.39 2.19 17.36
C THR A 396 -40.77 3.63 17.03
N PRO A 397 -39.81 4.56 17.02
CA PRO A 397 -39.84 5.61 16.02
C PRO A 397 -38.53 5.66 15.22
N GLU A 398 -38.73 5.73 13.92
CA GLU A 398 -37.80 6.14 12.88
C GLU A 398 -36.94 7.34 13.30
N SER A 399 -35.62 7.24 13.14
CA SER A 399 -34.76 8.44 13.06
C SER A 399 -33.42 8.12 12.38
N SER A 400 -33.47 7.88 11.06
CA SER A 400 -32.24 7.93 10.23
C SER A 400 -32.07 9.27 9.48
N SER A 401 -32.95 10.26 9.68
CA SER A 401 -32.90 11.54 8.95
C SER A 401 -32.63 12.78 9.83
N ALA A 402 -32.33 12.60 11.12
CA ALA A 402 -32.13 13.72 12.05
C ALA A 402 -30.66 14.17 12.20
N PHE A 403 -29.68 13.37 11.76
CA PHE A 403 -28.26 13.71 11.94
C PHE A 403 -27.72 14.68 10.87
N GLU A 404 -28.35 14.72 9.68
CA GLU A 404 -27.92 15.58 8.57
C GLU A 404 -28.39 17.03 8.69
N LYS A 405 -29.43 17.32 9.50
CA LYS A 405 -30.07 18.64 9.53
C LYS A 405 -29.55 19.64 10.57
N SER A 406 -28.60 19.28 11.43
CA SER A 406 -28.21 20.14 12.57
C SER A 406 -26.89 20.92 12.41
N PHE A 407 -26.12 20.68 11.35
CA PHE A 407 -24.85 21.39 11.12
C PHE A 407 -24.80 21.90 9.69
N GLY A 408 -25.25 23.14 9.49
CA GLY A 408 -25.26 23.83 8.19
C GLY A 408 -23.87 23.89 7.55
N LEU A 409 -23.59 22.89 6.72
CA LEU A 409 -22.35 22.71 5.94
C LEU A 409 -22.64 22.76 4.43
N GLU A 410 -23.73 23.41 4.00
CA GLU A 410 -24.13 23.39 2.59
C GLU A 410 -23.32 24.31 1.64
N ASP A 411 -22.44 25.18 2.13
CA ASP A 411 -21.76 26.16 1.25
C ASP A 411 -20.23 26.24 1.42
N ILE A 412 -19.53 25.10 1.32
CA ILE A 412 -18.09 25.11 1.02
C ILE A 412 -17.86 24.15 -0.15
N PRO A 413 -17.34 24.61 -1.31
CA PRO A 413 -17.04 23.73 -2.43
C PRO A 413 -15.79 22.91 -2.10
N LEU A 414 -15.97 21.86 -1.31
CA LEU A 414 -15.04 20.75 -1.23
C LEU A 414 -15.16 19.97 -2.54
N ALA A 415 -14.03 19.65 -3.18
CA ALA A 415 -14.03 18.68 -4.27
C ALA A 415 -14.74 17.41 -3.76
N ASP A 416 -15.88 17.10 -4.37
CA ASP A 416 -16.78 16.05 -3.92
C ASP A 416 -16.19 14.69 -4.29
N TRP A 417 -15.36 14.16 -3.38
CA TRP A 417 -14.77 12.82 -3.49
C TRP A 417 -15.82 11.70 -3.47
N SER A 418 -17.11 12.00 -3.25
CA SER A 418 -18.21 11.05 -3.40
C SER A 418 -18.64 10.83 -4.86
N GLN A 419 -18.16 11.66 -5.80
CA GLN A 419 -18.39 11.45 -7.25
C GLN A 419 -17.36 10.53 -7.92
N LEU A 420 -16.36 10.03 -7.17
CA LEU A 420 -15.63 8.86 -7.64
C LEU A 420 -16.59 7.66 -7.59
N PRO A 421 -16.80 6.93 -8.69
CA PRO A 421 -17.77 5.85 -8.74
C PRO A 421 -17.47 4.83 -7.63
N PRO A 422 -18.50 4.27 -6.98
CA PRO A 422 -18.30 3.25 -5.96
C PRO A 422 -17.47 2.11 -6.55
N LEU A 423 -16.43 1.71 -5.82
CA LEU A 423 -15.69 0.48 -6.06
C LEU A 423 -16.66 -0.69 -5.84
N VAL A 424 -17.40 -1.05 -6.89
CA VAL A 424 -18.08 -2.34 -7.05
C VAL A 424 -17.15 -3.27 -7.79
#